data_AF-A0A7C6JVA2-F1
#
_entry.id   AF-A0A7C6JVA2-F1
#
_cell.length_a   1.000
_cell.length_b   1.000
_cell.length_c   1.000
_cell.angle_alpha   90.00
_cell.angle_beta   90.00
_cell.angle_gamma   90.00
#
_symmetry.space_group_name_H-M   'P 1'
#
loop_
_entity.id
_entity.type
_entity.pdbx_description
1 polymer ?
#
loop_
_entity_poly.entity_id
_entity_poly.type
_entity_poly.pdbx_seq_one_letter_code
_entity_poly.pdbx_strand_id
1 'polypeptide(L)'
;MAINFTGVNGGNGWQNAPSVSTPLNAENLNIDEAGIKAACNGVDDLNARMIQSILNDPTKYVSAAVVYSLAQTVQSLNDKLAVTSSTCVIPTGYTVNGRNSIIKTGKDIRLTLNIKAASSHALTAVFANVPEGYRPASEEDVFACMYDASGANIYPCMVKIYPGGGVIVSSGTLGMYVFVDIIYKTT
;
A
#
# COMPACT_ATOMS: atom_id res chain seq x y z
N MET A 1 -54.49 25.26 5.05
CA MET A 1 -54.58 24.30 6.17
C MET A 1 -53.29 24.43 6.95
N ALA A 2 -53.30 25.13 8.09
CA ALA A 2 -52.09 25.36 8.89
C ALA A 2 -51.96 24.25 9.93
N ILE A 3 -50.80 23.59 9.95
CA ILE A 3 -50.48 22.56 10.94
C ILE A 3 -50.07 23.30 12.22
N ASN A 4 -50.91 23.25 13.25
CA ASN A 4 -50.58 23.76 14.58
C ASN A 4 -49.68 22.74 15.29
N PHE A 5 -48.42 23.10 15.50
CA PHE A 5 -47.53 22.36 16.39
C PHE A 5 -47.87 22.74 17.84
N THR A 6 -48.73 21.97 18.49
CA THR A 6 -48.85 22.03 19.95
C THR A 6 -47.69 21.24 20.55
N GLY A 7 -46.61 21.94 20.89
CA GLY A 7 -45.58 21.38 21.76
C GLY A 7 -46.19 21.11 23.13
N VAL A 8 -46.53 19.84 23.39
CA VAL A 8 -47.00 19.39 24.71
C VAL A 8 -45.80 19.43 25.65
N ASN A 9 -45.83 20.39 26.57
CA ASN A 9 -44.81 20.52 27.61
C ASN A 9 -45.11 19.51 28.72
N GLY A 10 -44.38 18.39 28.72
CA GLY A 10 -44.62 17.22 29.57
C GLY A 10 -44.23 17.40 31.04
N GLY A 11 -44.83 18.37 31.74
CA GLY A 11 -44.88 18.37 33.21
C GLY A 11 -43.65 18.87 33.96
N ASN A 12 -42.61 19.38 33.30
CA ASN A 12 -41.40 19.89 33.97
C ASN A 12 -41.43 21.41 34.28
N GLY A 13 -42.58 22.07 34.12
CA GLY A 13 -42.77 23.47 34.53
C GLY A 13 -42.11 24.54 33.65
N TRP A 14 -41.45 24.16 32.54
CA TRP A 14 -40.78 25.10 31.65
C TRP A 14 -41.79 25.97 30.88
N GLN A 15 -41.54 27.28 30.75
CA GLN A 15 -42.37 28.18 29.93
C GLN A 15 -41.52 28.81 28.83
N ASN A 16 -42.06 28.90 27.60
CA ASN A 16 -41.34 29.39 26.42
C ASN A 16 -41.12 30.92 26.40
N ALA A 17 -41.71 31.67 27.34
CA ALA A 17 -41.48 33.11 27.52
C ALA A 17 -41.42 33.44 29.02
N PRO A 18 -40.63 34.46 29.46
CA PRO A 18 -40.59 34.87 30.86
C PRO A 18 -41.98 35.32 31.29
N SER A 19 -42.62 34.57 32.19
CA SER A 19 -43.89 35.00 32.78
C SER A 19 -43.62 35.97 33.92
N VAL A 20 -44.38 37.07 33.96
CA VAL A 20 -44.44 37.98 35.12
C VAL A 20 -45.32 37.44 36.24
N SER A 21 -45.97 36.27 36.04
CA SER A 21 -46.88 35.65 37.01
C SER A 21 -46.17 34.78 38.05
N THR A 22 -44.90 34.46 37.85
CA THR A 22 -44.08 33.69 38.80
C THR A 22 -43.32 34.69 39.68
N PRO A 23 -43.71 34.89 40.96
CA PRO A 23 -43.01 35.82 41.84
C PRO A 23 -41.55 35.40 41.96
N LEU A 24 -40.63 36.37 41.96
CA LEU A 24 -39.22 36.12 42.27
C LEU A 24 -39.12 35.74 43.75
N ASN A 25 -39.28 34.46 44.05
CA ASN A 25 -39.25 33.91 45.40
C ASN A 25 -38.21 32.77 45.47
N ALA A 26 -37.80 32.43 46.69
CA ALA A 26 -36.75 31.43 46.91
C ALA A 26 -37.10 30.07 46.30
N GLU A 27 -38.38 29.72 46.23
CA GLU A 27 -38.85 28.46 45.65
C GLU A 27 -38.61 28.40 44.13
N ASN A 28 -38.99 29.44 43.39
CA ASN A 28 -38.79 29.50 41.94
C ASN A 28 -37.29 29.57 41.58
N LEU A 29 -36.49 30.34 42.34
CA LEU A 29 -35.04 30.41 42.15
C LEU A 29 -34.34 29.05 42.41
N ASN A 30 -34.85 28.26 43.37
CA ASN A 30 -34.33 26.92 43.62
C ASN A 30 -34.65 25.93 42.48
N ILE A 31 -35.80 26.10 41.81
CA ILE A 31 -36.17 25.28 40.63
C ILE A 31 -35.24 25.60 39.46
N ASP A 32 -34.95 26.88 39.22
CA ASP A 32 -34.02 27.31 38.16
C ASP A 32 -32.59 26.80 38.44
N GLU A 33 -32.11 26.91 39.68
CA GLU A 33 -30.82 26.37 40.11
C GLU A 33 -30.73 24.85 39.93
N ALA A 34 -31.81 24.12 40.22
CA ALA A 34 -31.88 22.68 40.00
C ALA A 34 -31.87 22.33 38.50
N GLY A 35 -32.58 23.10 37.68
CA GLY A 35 -32.59 22.96 36.22
C GLY A 35 -31.22 23.22 35.60
N ILE A 36 -30.53 24.28 36.04
CA ILE A 36 -29.17 24.61 35.62
C ILE A 36 -28.19 23.50 36.03
N LYS A 37 -28.25 23.01 37.28
CA LYS A 37 -27.43 21.89 37.74
C LYS A 37 -27.67 20.61 36.93
N ALA A 38 -28.92 20.29 36.64
CA ALA A 38 -29.26 19.13 35.82
C ALA A 38 -28.71 19.27 34.39
N ALA A 39 -28.79 20.46 33.80
CA ALA A 39 -28.21 20.74 32.48
C ALA A 39 -26.68 20.63 32.49
N CYS A 40 -26.00 21.20 33.49
CA CYS A 40 -24.55 21.08 33.66
C CYS A 40 -24.12 19.61 33.79
N ASN A 41 -24.79 18.84 34.65
CA ASN A 41 -24.51 17.41 34.81
C ASN A 41 -24.74 16.62 33.51
N GLY A 42 -25.76 16.97 32.73
CA GLY A 42 -26.03 16.35 31.43
C GLY A 42 -24.95 16.64 30.38
N VAL A 43 -24.37 17.85 30.38
CA VAL A 43 -23.24 18.20 29.53
C VAL A 43 -21.98 17.44 29.94
N ASP A 44 -21.72 17.31 31.24
CA ASP A 44 -20.58 16.54 31.75
C ASP A 44 -20.68 15.04 31.40
N ASP A 45 -21.86 14.44 31.53
CA ASP A 45 -22.12 13.06 31.11
C ASP A 45 -21.92 12.88 29.59
N LEU A 46 -22.44 13.81 28.79
CA LEU A 46 -22.24 13.79 27.34
C LEU A 46 -20.76 13.88 26.97
N ASN A 47 -20.00 14.77 27.61
CA ASN A 47 -18.57 14.91 27.36
C ASN A 47 -17.78 13.67 27.77
N ALA A 48 -18.08 13.10 28.95
CA ALA A 48 -17.46 11.85 29.41
C ALA A 48 -17.74 10.68 28.45
N ARG A 49 -18.99 10.55 27.98
CA ARG A 49 -19.39 9.53 27.01
C ARG A 49 -18.76 9.74 25.65
N MET A 50 -18.61 10.98 25.20
CA MET A 50 -17.92 11.31 23.95
C MET A 50 -16.44 10.93 24.04
N ILE A 51 -15.75 11.28 25.12
CA ILE A 51 -14.35 10.93 25.35
C ILE A 51 -14.17 9.40 25.40
N GLN A 52 -15.04 8.69 26.14
CA GLN A 52 -14.99 7.22 26.21
C GLN A 52 -15.29 6.55 24.86
N SER A 53 -16.25 7.09 24.09
CA SER A 53 -16.61 6.51 22.79
C SER A 53 -15.56 6.79 21.71
N ILE A 54 -14.79 7.87 21.83
CA ILE A 54 -13.67 8.17 20.92
C ILE A 54 -12.44 7.31 21.25
N LEU A 55 -12.16 7.09 22.53
CA LEU A 55 -10.92 6.43 22.95
C LEU A 55 -11.03 4.90 23.05
N ASN A 56 -12.20 4.36 23.42
CA ASN A 56 -12.32 2.97 23.89
C ASN A 56 -13.32 2.10 23.12
N ASP A 57 -13.97 2.60 22.08
CA ASP A 57 -14.90 1.80 21.25
C ASP A 57 -14.61 1.95 19.75
N PRO A 58 -13.85 1.01 19.14
CA PRO A 58 -13.49 1.07 17.72
C PRO A 58 -14.70 0.91 16.77
N THR A 59 -15.90 0.63 17.29
CA THR A 59 -17.11 0.40 16.49
C THR A 59 -18.09 1.57 16.43
N LYS A 60 -17.90 2.61 17.27
CA LYS A 60 -18.93 3.65 17.45
C LYS A 60 -18.64 4.99 16.78
N TYR A 61 -17.40 5.48 16.74
CA TYR A 61 -17.10 6.79 16.12
C TYR A 61 -15.68 6.91 15.55
N VAL A 62 -15.29 6.03 14.63
CA VAL A 62 -14.10 6.32 13.83
C VAL A 62 -14.47 7.46 12.88
N SER A 63 -13.78 8.60 12.97
CA SER A 63 -14.07 9.72 12.06
C SER A 63 -13.98 9.21 10.61
N ALA A 64 -14.96 9.55 9.78
CA ALA A 64 -14.97 9.12 8.38
C ALA A 64 -13.65 9.49 7.66
N ALA A 65 -13.03 10.59 8.08
CA ALA A 65 -11.70 11.02 7.64
C ALA A 65 -10.59 10.04 8.01
N VAL A 66 -10.56 9.52 9.25
CA VAL A 66 -9.57 8.52 9.67
C VAL A 66 -9.79 7.19 8.97
N VAL A 67 -11.03 6.71 8.85
CA VAL A 67 -11.35 5.47 8.10
C VAL A 67 -10.93 5.60 6.64
N TYR A 68 -11.25 6.74 6.00
CA TYR A 68 -10.84 7.01 4.63
C TYR A 68 -9.31 7.05 4.49
N SER A 69 -8.61 7.74 5.38
CA SER A 69 -7.14 7.80 5.37
C SER A 69 -6.50 6.43 5.58
N LEU A 70 -7.07 5.59 6.45
CA LEU A 70 -6.61 4.23 6.68
C LEU A 70 -6.86 3.36 5.43
N ALA A 71 -8.07 3.42 4.86
CA ALA A 71 -8.41 2.69 3.64
C ALA A 71 -7.48 3.07 2.47
N GLN A 72 -7.16 4.35 2.30
CA GLN A 72 -6.20 4.82 1.30
C GLN A 72 -4.78 4.30 1.55
N THR A 73 -4.36 4.26 2.82
CA THR A 73 -3.06 3.70 3.20
C THR A 73 -3.00 2.20 2.91
N VAL A 74 -4.04 1.44 3.28
CA VAL A 74 -4.13 0.00 3.01
C VAL A 74 -4.14 -0.27 1.51
N GLN A 75 -4.92 0.47 0.73
CA GLN A 75 -4.92 0.33 -0.73
C GLN A 75 -3.52 0.62 -1.31
N SER A 76 -2.87 1.70 -0.87
CA SER A 76 -1.50 2.02 -1.30
C SER A 76 -0.49 0.92 -0.95
N LEU A 77 -0.62 0.30 0.22
CA LEU A 77 0.23 -0.83 0.62
C LEU A 77 -0.06 -2.08 -0.24
N ASN A 78 -1.33 -2.37 -0.51
CA ASN A 78 -1.72 -3.49 -1.37
C ASN A 78 -1.17 -3.31 -2.79
N ASP A 79 -1.29 -2.11 -3.36
CA ASP A 79 -0.75 -1.81 -4.71
C ASP A 79 0.78 -1.95 -4.73
N LYS A 80 1.46 -1.60 -3.63
CA LYS A 80 2.92 -1.79 -3.46
C LYS A 80 3.32 -3.24 -3.22
N LEU A 81 2.43 -4.13 -2.80
CA LEU A 81 2.73 -5.54 -2.57
C LEU A 81 2.17 -6.46 -3.67
N ALA A 82 1.42 -5.90 -4.62
CA ALA A 82 0.90 -6.63 -5.76
C ALA A 82 2.05 -7.33 -6.49
N VAL A 83 1.90 -8.65 -6.66
CA VAL A 83 2.85 -9.47 -7.40
C VAL A 83 2.45 -9.47 -8.87
N THR A 84 3.33 -9.01 -9.74
CA THR A 84 3.15 -9.12 -11.20
C THR A 84 4.27 -9.94 -11.81
N SER A 85 3.99 -10.63 -12.91
CA SER A 85 4.97 -11.47 -13.60
C SER A 85 5.08 -11.12 -15.07
N SER A 86 6.28 -11.28 -15.63
CA SER A 86 6.56 -11.11 -17.04
C SER A 86 7.72 -12.01 -17.47
N THR A 87 8.15 -11.89 -18.72
CA THR A 87 9.28 -12.62 -19.30
C THR A 87 10.18 -11.65 -20.06
N CYS A 88 11.49 -11.94 -20.12
CA CYS A 88 12.39 -11.20 -20.99
C CYS A 88 12.10 -11.49 -22.46
N VAL A 89 12.31 -10.48 -23.30
CA VAL A 89 12.36 -10.64 -24.75
C VAL A 89 13.71 -11.25 -25.11
N ILE A 90 13.70 -12.34 -25.87
CA ILE A 90 14.92 -13.06 -26.26
C ILE A 90 15.25 -12.71 -27.73
N PRO A 91 16.42 -12.10 -28.01
CA PRO A 91 16.82 -11.76 -29.36
C PRO A 91 17.06 -12.99 -30.26
N THR A 92 16.98 -12.79 -31.57
CA THR A 92 17.31 -13.82 -32.57
C THR A 92 18.73 -14.36 -32.36
N GLY A 93 18.91 -15.68 -32.44
CA GLY A 93 20.19 -16.36 -32.19
C GLY A 93 20.33 -16.91 -30.76
N TYR A 94 19.39 -16.57 -29.87
CA TYR A 94 19.27 -17.10 -28.52
C TYR A 94 17.95 -17.85 -28.34
N THR A 95 17.93 -18.80 -27.41
CA THR A 95 16.75 -19.62 -27.07
C THR A 95 16.66 -19.81 -25.57
N VAL A 96 15.44 -19.96 -25.05
CA VAL A 96 15.23 -20.28 -23.62
C VAL A 96 15.52 -21.76 -23.39
N ASN A 97 16.35 -22.06 -22.39
CA ASN A 97 16.70 -23.41 -21.97
C ASN A 97 16.20 -23.71 -20.55
N GLY A 98 14.90 -23.56 -20.33
CA GLY A 98 14.22 -23.96 -19.09
C GLY A 98 13.49 -22.83 -18.38
N ARG A 99 14.14 -21.72 -18.04
CA ARG A 99 13.50 -20.59 -17.32
C ARG A 99 13.73 -19.26 -18.01
N ASN A 100 12.64 -18.50 -18.14
CA ASN A 100 12.62 -17.10 -18.50
C ASN A 100 11.48 -16.47 -17.69
N SER A 101 11.81 -15.83 -16.58
CA SER A 101 10.82 -15.35 -15.62
C SER A 101 11.27 -14.06 -14.97
N ILE A 102 10.33 -13.15 -14.83
CA ILE A 102 10.46 -11.91 -14.08
C ILE A 102 9.30 -11.85 -13.11
N ILE A 103 9.58 -11.69 -11.83
CA ILE A 103 8.57 -11.50 -10.79
C ILE A 103 8.84 -10.16 -10.12
N LYS A 104 7.83 -9.29 -10.10
CA LYS A 104 7.86 -8.00 -9.44
C LYS A 104 6.98 -8.06 -8.21
N THR A 105 7.53 -7.66 -7.06
CA THR A 105 6.81 -7.46 -5.82
C THR A 105 7.14 -6.07 -5.30
N GLY A 106 6.25 -5.12 -5.54
CA GLY A 106 6.53 -3.72 -5.26
C GLY A 106 7.68 -3.18 -6.09
N LYS A 107 8.79 -2.82 -5.42
CA LYS A 107 10.02 -2.38 -6.11
C LYS A 107 11.00 -3.50 -6.36
N ASP A 108 10.84 -4.65 -5.70
CA ASP A 108 11.78 -5.76 -5.85
C ASP A 108 11.44 -6.56 -7.10
N ILE A 109 12.44 -6.86 -7.91
CA ILE A 109 12.37 -7.70 -9.10
C ILE A 109 13.24 -8.91 -8.88
N ARG A 110 12.67 -10.10 -9.03
CA ARG A 110 13.45 -11.32 -9.25
C ARG A 110 13.49 -11.64 -10.73
N LEU A 111 14.69 -11.66 -11.30
CA LEU A 111 14.94 -12.08 -12.67
C LEU A 111 15.61 -13.45 -12.65
N THR A 112 15.00 -14.42 -13.33
CA THR A 112 15.60 -15.75 -13.52
C THR A 112 15.64 -16.08 -15.02
N LEU A 113 16.85 -16.29 -15.54
CA LEU A 113 17.10 -16.60 -16.95
C LEU A 113 17.96 -17.85 -17.07
N ASN A 114 17.62 -18.70 -18.03
CA ASN A 114 18.46 -19.78 -18.53
C ASN A 114 18.41 -19.73 -20.07
N ILE A 115 19.46 -19.20 -20.67
CA ILE A 115 19.50 -18.87 -22.10
C ILE A 115 20.62 -19.66 -22.78
N LYS A 116 20.29 -20.23 -23.94
CA LYS A 116 21.22 -20.91 -24.84
C LYS A 116 21.47 -20.04 -26.07
N ALA A 117 22.73 -19.88 -26.42
CA ALA A 117 23.18 -19.28 -27.68
C ALA A 117 23.53 -20.37 -28.71
N ALA A 118 23.48 -20.02 -30.00
CA ALA A 118 23.91 -20.93 -31.08
C ALA A 118 25.43 -21.20 -31.09
N SER A 119 26.20 -20.29 -30.51
CA SER A 119 27.64 -20.37 -30.26
C SER A 119 27.95 -19.95 -28.82
N SER A 120 29.22 -19.86 -28.42
CA SER A 120 29.55 -19.22 -27.14
C SER A 120 28.98 -17.80 -27.09
N HIS A 121 28.45 -17.39 -25.93
CA HIS A 121 27.95 -16.04 -25.71
C HIS A 121 29.05 -15.03 -26.00
N ALA A 122 28.77 -14.02 -26.81
CA ALA A 122 29.73 -12.95 -27.03
C ALA A 122 29.69 -11.96 -25.85
N LEU A 123 30.86 -11.49 -25.43
CA LEU A 123 30.93 -10.35 -24.51
C LEU A 123 30.18 -9.17 -25.13
N THR A 124 29.48 -8.41 -24.31
CA THR A 124 28.73 -7.19 -24.70
C THR A 124 27.51 -7.42 -25.60
N ALA A 125 27.27 -8.64 -26.08
CA ALA A 125 26.05 -8.95 -26.83
C ALA A 125 24.85 -9.10 -25.88
N VAL A 126 23.73 -8.46 -26.26
CA VAL A 126 22.47 -8.56 -25.53
C VAL A 126 21.85 -9.93 -25.81
N PHE A 127 21.73 -10.77 -24.79
CA PHE A 127 21.12 -12.10 -24.89
C PHE A 127 19.69 -12.15 -24.33
N ALA A 128 19.27 -11.13 -23.59
CA ALA A 128 17.90 -10.95 -23.11
C ALA A 128 17.60 -9.46 -22.91
N ASN A 129 16.33 -9.07 -23.02
CA ASN A 129 15.89 -7.71 -22.77
C ASN A 129 14.73 -7.69 -21.77
N VAL A 130 14.92 -7.00 -20.65
CA VAL A 130 13.93 -6.79 -19.60
C VAL A 130 12.89 -5.77 -20.07
N PRO A 131 11.59 -6.11 -20.08
CA PRO A 131 10.52 -5.21 -20.52
C PRO A 131 10.40 -3.99 -19.62
N GLU A 132 9.82 -2.93 -20.17
CA GLU A 132 9.53 -1.70 -19.44
C GLU A 132 8.66 -1.97 -18.20
N GLY A 133 8.88 -1.21 -17.13
CA GLY A 133 8.24 -1.43 -15.83
C GLY A 133 8.93 -2.46 -14.93
N TYR A 134 9.85 -3.28 -15.47
CA TYR A 134 10.64 -4.27 -14.73
C TYR A 134 12.14 -3.98 -14.71
N ARG A 135 12.59 -2.93 -15.41
CA ARG A 135 14.02 -2.60 -15.56
C ARG A 135 14.61 -2.08 -14.26
N PRO A 136 15.92 -2.31 -14.01
CA PRO A 136 16.57 -1.77 -12.83
C PRO A 136 16.67 -0.24 -12.92
N ALA A 137 16.73 0.41 -11.75
CA ALA A 137 16.92 1.86 -11.68
C ALA A 137 18.32 2.31 -12.14
N SER A 138 19.32 1.46 -11.91
CA SER A 138 20.73 1.64 -12.23
C SER A 138 21.27 0.44 -12.99
N GLU A 139 22.49 0.55 -13.49
CA GLU A 139 23.21 -0.65 -13.97
C GLU A 139 23.46 -1.59 -12.79
N GLU A 140 23.13 -2.87 -12.97
CA GLU A 140 23.34 -3.93 -11.99
C GLU A 140 24.37 -4.94 -12.50
N ASP A 141 25.39 -5.20 -11.70
CA ASP A 141 26.42 -6.21 -11.95
C ASP A 141 26.10 -7.49 -11.17
N VAL A 142 26.09 -8.62 -11.86
CA VAL A 142 25.56 -9.88 -11.34
C VAL A 142 26.54 -11.02 -11.56
N PHE A 143 26.83 -11.77 -10.50
CA PHE A 143 27.49 -13.06 -10.66
C PHE A 143 26.52 -14.06 -11.29
N ALA A 144 26.94 -14.65 -12.40
CA ALA A 144 26.20 -15.64 -13.13
C ALA A 144 27.10 -16.87 -13.36
N CYS A 145 26.49 -17.95 -13.86
CA CYS A 145 27.24 -19.10 -14.32
C CYS A 145 26.96 -19.35 -15.80
N MET A 146 28.01 -19.78 -16.50
CA MET A 146 27.92 -20.28 -17.86
C MET A 146 28.26 -21.75 -17.92
N TYR A 147 27.65 -22.45 -18.88
CA TYR A 147 27.95 -23.84 -19.19
C TYR A 147 28.50 -23.96 -20.61
N ASP A 148 29.44 -24.89 -20.78
CA ASP A 148 29.89 -25.27 -22.12
C ASP A 148 28.77 -25.92 -22.95
N ALA A 149 29.08 -26.28 -24.19
CA ALA A 149 28.13 -26.91 -25.11
C ALA A 149 27.55 -28.24 -24.56
N SER A 150 28.29 -28.93 -23.70
CA SER A 150 27.90 -30.22 -23.13
C SER A 150 27.02 -30.07 -21.88
N GLY A 151 27.02 -28.89 -21.26
CA GLY A 151 26.39 -28.65 -19.97
C GLY A 151 27.16 -29.21 -18.77
N ALA A 152 28.32 -29.85 -18.98
CA ALA A 152 29.06 -30.56 -17.95
C ALA A 152 30.00 -29.65 -17.13
N ASN A 153 30.57 -28.62 -17.78
CA ASN A 153 31.49 -27.70 -17.12
C ASN A 153 30.80 -26.37 -16.82
N ILE A 154 31.03 -25.86 -15.61
CA ILE A 154 30.45 -24.60 -15.11
C ILE A 154 31.57 -23.59 -14.92
N TYR A 155 31.37 -22.39 -15.49
CA TYR A 155 32.31 -21.28 -15.36
C TYR A 155 31.61 -20.08 -14.72
N PRO A 156 32.25 -19.40 -13.74
CA PRO A 156 31.74 -18.14 -13.24
C PRO A 156 31.87 -17.06 -14.31
N CYS A 157 30.89 -16.17 -14.36
CA CYS A 157 30.93 -14.98 -15.20
C CYS A 157 30.21 -13.82 -14.55
N MET A 158 30.40 -12.63 -15.13
CA MET A 158 29.63 -11.45 -14.78
C MET A 158 28.61 -11.15 -15.87
N VAL A 159 27.40 -10.80 -15.45
CA VAL A 159 26.31 -10.33 -16.28
C VAL A 159 25.95 -8.92 -15.84
N LYS A 160 25.72 -8.04 -16.81
CA LYS A 160 25.22 -6.69 -16.58
C LYS A 160 23.78 -6.56 -17.04
N ILE A 161 22.97 -5.87 -16.24
CA ILE A 161 21.60 -5.48 -16.58
C ILE A 161 21.55 -3.96 -16.59
N TYR A 162 21.19 -3.38 -17.74
CA TYR A 162 21.13 -1.94 -17.89
C TYR A 162 19.72 -1.39 -17.59
N PRO A 163 19.60 -0.09 -17.22
CA PRO A 163 18.30 0.59 -17.13
C PRO A 163 17.51 0.60 -18.44
N GLY A 164 18.19 0.41 -19.58
CA GLY A 164 17.56 0.20 -20.89
C GLY A 164 16.95 -1.20 -21.08
N GLY A 165 17.15 -2.11 -20.14
CA GLY A 165 16.63 -3.49 -20.12
C GLY A 165 17.58 -4.53 -20.71
N GLY A 166 18.60 -4.12 -21.45
CA GLY A 166 19.58 -5.04 -22.04
C GLY A 166 20.34 -5.84 -20.98
N VAL A 167 20.42 -7.15 -21.18
CA VAL A 167 21.19 -8.08 -20.36
C VAL A 167 22.35 -8.62 -21.19
N ILE A 168 23.58 -8.42 -20.72
CA ILE A 168 24.80 -8.83 -21.42
C ILE A 168 25.71 -9.66 -20.52
N VAL A 169 26.53 -10.52 -21.12
CA VAL A 169 27.72 -11.04 -20.42
C VAL A 169 28.81 -9.98 -20.49
N SER A 170 29.36 -9.58 -19.35
CA SER A 170 30.34 -8.49 -19.24
C SER A 170 31.77 -8.98 -19.05
N SER A 171 31.98 -10.14 -18.42
CA SER A 171 33.30 -10.78 -18.30
C SER A 171 33.21 -12.27 -17.94
N GLY A 172 34.31 -13.02 -18.12
CA GLY A 172 34.45 -14.42 -17.72
C GLY A 172 34.66 -15.40 -18.88
N THR A 173 34.78 -16.68 -18.56
CA THR A 173 34.92 -17.75 -19.57
C THR A 173 33.58 -18.01 -20.25
N LEU A 174 33.55 -17.86 -21.56
CA LEU A 174 32.32 -17.88 -22.35
C LEU A 174 31.83 -19.31 -22.63
N GLY A 175 30.55 -19.55 -22.33
CA GLY A 175 29.85 -20.80 -22.62
C GLY A 175 28.67 -20.61 -23.57
N MET A 176 28.04 -21.71 -23.98
CA MET A 176 26.85 -21.69 -24.83
C MET A 176 25.58 -21.45 -24.03
N TYR A 177 25.59 -21.70 -22.73
CA TYR A 177 24.45 -21.49 -21.84
C TYR A 177 24.83 -20.49 -20.76
N VAL A 178 23.90 -19.60 -20.40
CA VAL A 178 24.04 -18.68 -19.27
C VAL A 178 22.84 -18.83 -18.35
N PHE A 179 23.11 -18.92 -17.05
CA PHE A 179 22.10 -18.89 -16.00
C PHE A 179 22.29 -17.68 -15.11
N VAL A 180 21.20 -16.94 -14.91
CA VAL A 180 21.13 -15.73 -14.09
C VAL A 180 19.96 -15.89 -13.12
N ASP A 181 20.19 -15.70 -11.82
CA ASP A 181 19.15 -15.51 -10.82
C ASP A 181 19.55 -14.36 -9.91
N ILE A 182 18.82 -13.25 -10.00
CA ILE A 182 19.11 -12.03 -9.25
C ILE A 182 17.84 -11.40 -8.72
N ILE A 183 17.98 -10.71 -7.58
CA ILE A 183 17.01 -9.74 -7.09
C ILE A 183 17.60 -8.33 -7.20
N TYR A 184 16.90 -7.42 -7.87
CA TYR A 184 17.25 -6.00 -7.96
C TYR A 184 16.02 -5.12 -7.77
N LYS A 185 16.20 -3.80 -7.71
CA LYS A 185 15.11 -2.85 -7.50
C LYS A 185 14.77 -2.06 -8.76
N THR A 186 13.47 -1.88 -9.03
CA THR A 186 13.01 -0.84 -9.97
C THR A 186 13.06 0.53 -9.32
N THR A 187 12.99 1.57 -10.15
CA THR A 187 12.68 2.93 -9.70
C THR A 187 11.37 3.00 -8.94
#